data_AF-A0A3B0RLV9-F1
#
_entry.id   AF-A0A3B0RLV9-F1
#
_cell.length_a   1.000
_cell.length_b   1.000
_cell.length_c   1.000
_cell.angle_alpha   90.00
_cell.angle_beta   90.00
_cell.angle_gamma   90.00
#
_symmetry.space_group_name_H-M   'P 1'
#
loop_
_entity.id
_entity.type
_entity.pdbx_description
1 polymer ?
#
loop_
_entity_poly.entity_id
_entity_poly.type
_entity_poly.pdbx_seq_one_letter_code
_entity_poly.pdbx_strand_id
1 'polypeptide(L)'
;MLRWPNSIAPKPVKGAVVHTRHGVDYPDPYAWMRDDNWQQVVRDPAQLSPEIRDHLLAENQYAAEMLADTSQLQTELVQEMKGRMLDTKSDVPAKDGNWFYNTRYQTGAEHPLFVRYPVGDDGEPELTQEQVLLDAAALANGKAFFQLGSVCHSPDHSQIAWSVDEQGSEFFQIFVRELTSGKTTNTGIVTAGSELIWSADSQSLFWVWRDAKSRPKQVRQHIIGSDPATDQVLYQEADDGFFLGLDQTSDHTYALIQCNDHETSEIWVIDLASTNPTPTCLWPRQLGIEVDAEHRQGQFTLLSNANQATDFQIIRGSITEIAAGSAQILVPHKPGVLILGQQQFADFHVRLERESALPRIVIRNERDDSEHIIRFEEAAYALGLAGGYEFDTPFLRFAVSSPARPRRIFAYQMQSRERSLLQQQEIPSGHDPAQYQVRRLLAPAKDGQMVPITILSRADCKLDGTNPLLLYGYGAYGHSLAAGFSSHRLSLVDRGM
;
A
#
# COMPACT_ATOMS: atom_id res chain seq x y z
N MET A 1 -38.09 10.26 -15.52
CA MET A 1 -38.38 8.83 -15.72
C MET A 1 -37.26 8.27 -16.55
N LEU A 2 -36.48 7.32 -16.01
CA LEU A 2 -35.52 6.54 -16.79
C LEU A 2 -36.27 5.79 -17.89
N ARG A 3 -35.79 5.85 -19.13
CA ARG A 3 -36.36 5.09 -20.25
C ARG A 3 -35.34 4.06 -20.65
N TRP A 4 -35.56 2.83 -20.22
CA TRP A 4 -34.78 1.68 -20.62
C TRP A 4 -34.79 1.58 -22.16
N PRO A 5 -33.63 1.61 -22.83
CA PRO A 5 -33.57 1.46 -24.27
C PRO A 5 -33.98 0.04 -24.67
N ASN A 6 -34.54 -0.10 -25.87
CA ASN A 6 -34.87 -1.40 -26.45
C ASN A 6 -33.61 -2.07 -27.03
N SER A 7 -32.59 -2.27 -26.19
CA SER A 7 -31.37 -2.98 -26.56
C SER A 7 -31.46 -4.46 -26.17
N ILE A 8 -30.87 -5.32 -26.99
CA ILE A 8 -30.86 -6.77 -26.76
C ILE A 8 -29.49 -7.16 -26.23
N ALA A 9 -29.45 -7.69 -25.01
CA ALA A 9 -28.22 -8.18 -24.40
C ALA A 9 -27.56 -9.26 -25.29
N PRO A 10 -26.24 -9.23 -25.48
CA PRO A 10 -25.50 -10.30 -26.15
C PRO A 10 -25.80 -11.64 -25.48
N LYS A 11 -25.90 -12.70 -26.29
CA LYS A 11 -26.15 -14.04 -25.79
C LYS A 11 -24.92 -14.89 -26.07
N PRO A 12 -24.10 -15.21 -25.05
CA PRO A 12 -22.94 -16.05 -25.25
C PRO A 12 -23.38 -17.46 -25.66
N VAL A 13 -22.64 -18.03 -26.61
CA VAL A 13 -22.83 -19.42 -27.04
C VAL A 13 -22.49 -20.35 -25.88
N LYS A 14 -23.27 -21.42 -25.72
CA LYS A 14 -23.01 -22.47 -24.72
C LYS A 14 -22.24 -23.61 -25.38
N GLY A 15 -21.05 -23.88 -24.88
CA GLY A 15 -20.24 -25.04 -25.23
C GLY A 15 -20.61 -26.30 -24.44
N ALA A 16 -19.86 -27.37 -24.67
CA ALA A 16 -20.03 -28.68 -24.04
C ALA A 16 -18.88 -29.08 -23.11
N VAL A 17 -18.03 -28.13 -22.71
CA VAL A 17 -16.88 -28.41 -21.83
C VAL A 17 -17.37 -28.87 -20.46
N VAL A 18 -16.72 -29.90 -19.91
CA VAL A 18 -16.96 -30.43 -18.57
C VAL A 18 -15.62 -30.57 -17.88
N HIS A 19 -15.50 -29.99 -16.68
CA HIS A 19 -14.33 -30.17 -15.83
C HIS A 19 -14.61 -31.27 -14.81
N THR A 20 -13.75 -32.27 -14.71
CA THR A 20 -13.83 -33.25 -13.62
C THR A 20 -12.87 -32.86 -12.50
N ARG A 21 -13.41 -32.73 -11.27
CA ARG A 21 -12.63 -32.46 -10.05
C ARG A 21 -13.16 -33.33 -8.91
N HIS A 22 -12.25 -34.03 -8.22
CA HIS A 22 -12.59 -34.94 -7.12
C HIS A 22 -13.67 -36.00 -7.50
N GLY A 23 -13.66 -36.47 -8.75
CA GLY A 23 -14.64 -37.44 -9.25
C GLY A 23 -16.03 -36.88 -9.54
N VAL A 24 -16.19 -35.55 -9.51
CA VAL A 24 -17.44 -34.85 -9.85
C VAL A 24 -17.26 -34.06 -11.15
N ASP A 25 -18.24 -34.17 -12.03
CA ASP A 25 -18.28 -33.46 -13.30
C ASP A 25 -18.99 -32.10 -13.15
N TYR A 26 -18.33 -31.05 -13.63
CA TYR A 26 -18.80 -29.67 -13.61
C TYR A 26 -18.92 -29.15 -15.05
N PRO A 27 -20.14 -29.13 -15.64
CA PRO A 27 -20.36 -28.51 -16.93
C PRO A 27 -20.03 -27.02 -16.90
N ASP A 28 -19.17 -26.57 -17.82
CA ASP A 28 -18.78 -25.17 -17.99
C ASP A 28 -19.11 -24.74 -19.42
N PRO A 29 -20.37 -24.30 -19.65
CA PRO A 29 -20.80 -23.91 -20.99
C PRO A 29 -20.10 -22.64 -21.50
N TYR A 30 -19.35 -21.92 -20.66
CA TYR A 30 -18.68 -20.68 -21.02
C TYR A 30 -17.15 -20.77 -20.95
N ALA A 31 -16.60 -21.99 -20.85
CA ALA A 31 -15.16 -22.24 -20.80
C ALA A 31 -14.39 -21.56 -21.95
N TRP A 32 -15.02 -21.40 -23.12
CA TRP A 32 -14.44 -20.76 -24.31
C TRP A 32 -14.09 -19.27 -24.09
N MET A 33 -14.68 -18.60 -23.10
CA MET A 33 -14.36 -17.21 -22.77
C MET A 33 -12.99 -17.05 -22.09
N ARG A 34 -12.40 -18.15 -21.63
CA ARG A 34 -11.00 -18.16 -21.17
C ARG A 34 -10.11 -18.46 -22.38
N ASP A 35 -9.26 -17.50 -22.73
CA ASP A 35 -8.22 -17.73 -23.72
C ASP A 35 -7.15 -18.66 -23.12
N ASP A 36 -6.81 -19.75 -23.82
CA ASP A 36 -5.76 -20.68 -23.39
C ASP A 36 -4.38 -20.00 -23.36
N ASN A 37 -4.19 -18.96 -24.17
CA ASN A 37 -2.97 -18.18 -24.27
C ASN A 37 -3.03 -16.88 -23.43
N TRP A 38 -3.89 -16.82 -22.41
CA TRP A 38 -4.16 -15.60 -21.62
C TRP A 38 -2.88 -14.90 -21.12
N GLN A 39 -1.82 -15.65 -20.79
CA GLN A 39 -0.55 -15.07 -20.33
C GLN A 39 0.14 -14.23 -21.41
N GLN A 40 0.08 -14.66 -22.67
CA GLN A 40 0.59 -13.86 -23.79
C GLN A 40 -0.41 -12.74 -24.12
N VAL A 41 -1.72 -12.99 -24.02
CA VAL A 41 -2.74 -11.95 -24.24
C VAL A 41 -2.62 -10.78 -23.25
N VAL A 42 -2.25 -11.05 -22.00
CA VAL A 42 -1.97 -9.98 -21.01
C VAL A 42 -0.78 -9.11 -21.45
N ARG A 43 0.22 -9.71 -22.12
CA ARG A 43 1.38 -8.99 -22.66
C ARG A 43 1.10 -8.31 -24.00
N ASP A 44 0.23 -8.91 -24.81
CA ASP A 44 -0.16 -8.45 -26.13
C ASP A 44 -1.64 -8.73 -26.38
N PRO A 45 -2.52 -7.77 -26.03
CA PRO A 45 -3.97 -7.92 -26.20
C PRO A 45 -4.40 -8.12 -27.67
N ALA A 46 -3.53 -7.85 -28.65
CA ALA A 46 -3.84 -8.14 -30.06
C ALA A 46 -3.98 -9.65 -30.32
N GLN A 47 -3.41 -10.50 -29.46
CA GLN A 47 -3.46 -11.95 -29.59
C GLN A 47 -4.74 -12.59 -29.07
N LEU A 48 -5.62 -11.83 -28.41
CA LEU A 48 -6.89 -12.34 -27.92
C LEU A 48 -7.72 -12.96 -29.06
N SER A 49 -8.24 -14.17 -28.83
CA SER A 49 -9.11 -14.87 -29.76
C SER A 49 -10.22 -13.97 -30.32
N PRO A 50 -10.46 -13.96 -31.65
CA PRO A 50 -11.51 -13.15 -32.26
C PRO A 50 -12.90 -13.38 -31.65
N GLU A 51 -13.25 -14.62 -31.29
CA GLU A 51 -14.56 -14.93 -30.72
C GLU A 51 -14.77 -14.25 -29.36
N ILE A 52 -13.75 -14.27 -28.50
CA ILE A 52 -13.77 -13.59 -27.19
C ILE A 52 -13.82 -12.09 -27.39
N ARG A 53 -12.99 -11.56 -28.30
CA ARG A 53 -12.94 -10.13 -28.63
C ARG A 53 -14.30 -9.63 -29.10
N ASP A 54 -14.93 -10.33 -30.03
CA ASP A 54 -16.23 -9.95 -30.60
C ASP A 54 -17.33 -9.95 -29.52
N HIS A 55 -17.31 -10.93 -28.60
CA HIS A 55 -18.26 -10.96 -27.49
C HIS A 55 -18.06 -9.80 -26.52
N LEU A 56 -16.81 -9.48 -26.14
CA LEU A 56 -16.51 -8.33 -25.29
C LEU A 56 -16.93 -7.00 -25.92
N LEU A 57 -16.71 -6.83 -27.23
CA LEU A 57 -17.16 -5.65 -27.96
C LEU A 57 -18.69 -5.54 -27.97
N ALA A 58 -19.41 -6.64 -28.13
CA ALA A 58 -20.86 -6.67 -28.07
C ALA A 58 -21.40 -6.30 -26.67
N GLU A 59 -20.77 -6.81 -25.60
CA GLU A 59 -21.14 -6.47 -24.22
C GLU A 59 -20.87 -4.99 -23.90
N ASN A 60 -19.73 -4.45 -24.35
CA ASN A 60 -19.41 -3.02 -24.20
C ASN A 60 -20.42 -2.13 -24.93
N GLN A 61 -20.82 -2.52 -26.15
CA GLN A 61 -21.83 -1.80 -26.91
C GLN A 61 -23.19 -1.83 -26.20
N TYR A 62 -23.59 -3.00 -25.69
CA TYR A 62 -24.82 -3.14 -24.91
C TYR A 62 -24.81 -2.24 -23.67
N ALA A 63 -23.73 -2.24 -22.89
CA ALA A 63 -23.59 -1.37 -21.73
C ALA A 63 -23.70 0.12 -22.11
N ALA A 64 -23.05 0.54 -23.20
CA ALA A 64 -23.11 1.91 -23.70
C ALA A 64 -24.54 2.33 -24.09
N GLU A 65 -25.28 1.46 -24.77
CA GLU A 65 -26.68 1.70 -25.13
C GLU A 65 -27.56 1.83 -23.89
N MET A 66 -27.42 0.92 -22.93
CA MET A 66 -28.21 0.87 -21.70
C MET A 66 -27.99 2.09 -20.80
N LEU A 67 -26.81 2.71 -20.85
CA LEU A 67 -26.46 3.89 -20.07
C LEU A 67 -26.62 5.20 -20.85
N ALA A 68 -27.04 5.17 -22.11
CA ALA A 68 -27.05 6.35 -22.99
C ALA A 68 -27.93 7.50 -22.45
N ASP A 69 -29.06 7.19 -21.81
CA ASP A 69 -29.97 8.19 -21.23
C ASP A 69 -29.41 8.87 -19.97
N THR A 70 -28.33 8.32 -19.40
CA THR A 70 -27.63 8.89 -18.24
C THR A 70 -26.42 9.76 -18.61
N SER A 71 -26.12 9.96 -19.91
CA SER A 71 -24.94 10.71 -20.38
C SER A 71 -24.78 12.11 -19.78
N GLN A 72 -25.88 12.84 -19.60
CA GLN A 72 -25.87 14.13 -18.91
C GLN A 72 -25.46 13.97 -17.43
N LEU A 73 -26.08 13.03 -16.71
CA LEU A 73 -25.75 12.75 -15.32
C LEU A 73 -24.29 12.30 -15.16
N GLN A 74 -23.78 11.45 -16.06
CA GLN A 74 -22.37 11.05 -16.06
C GLN A 74 -21.45 12.26 -16.21
N THR A 75 -21.78 13.18 -17.11
CA THR A 75 -21.02 14.41 -17.31
C THR A 75 -21.05 15.28 -16.04
N GLU A 76 -22.21 15.47 -15.42
CA GLU A 76 -22.36 16.19 -14.16
C GLU A 76 -21.52 15.55 -13.04
N LEU A 77 -21.60 14.22 -12.87
CA LEU A 77 -20.83 13.47 -11.88
C LEU A 77 -19.32 13.60 -12.11
N VAL A 78 -18.85 13.54 -13.36
CA VAL A 78 -17.43 13.75 -13.70
C VAL A 78 -16.99 15.16 -13.33
N GLN A 79 -17.79 16.19 -13.62
CA GLN A 79 -17.45 17.57 -13.24
C GLN A 79 -17.43 17.77 -11.73
N GLU A 80 -18.37 17.17 -11.00
CA GLU A 80 -18.37 17.20 -9.53
C GLU A 80 -17.14 16.51 -8.94
N MET A 81 -16.77 15.34 -9.46
CA MET A 81 -15.58 14.62 -9.00
C MET A 81 -14.30 15.41 -9.29
N LYS A 82 -14.17 15.97 -10.50
CA LYS A 82 -13.05 16.86 -10.86
C LYS A 82 -13.01 18.10 -9.98
N GLY A 83 -14.15 18.75 -9.73
CA GLY A 83 -14.24 19.92 -8.85
C GLY A 83 -13.91 19.63 -7.38
N ARG A 84 -13.80 18.36 -6.96
CA ARG A 84 -13.34 17.96 -5.62
C ARG A 84 -11.86 17.57 -5.59
N MET A 85 -11.19 17.54 -6.73
CA MET A 85 -9.77 17.23 -6.85
C MET A 85 -8.97 18.52 -6.94
N LEU A 86 -7.86 18.59 -6.20
CA LEU A 86 -6.88 19.65 -6.37
C LEU A 86 -6.09 19.39 -7.65
N ASP A 87 -5.91 20.42 -8.47
CA ASP A 87 -5.08 20.36 -9.67
C ASP A 87 -3.60 20.12 -9.34
N THR A 88 -3.14 20.55 -8.16
CA THR A 88 -1.81 20.28 -7.63
C THR A 88 -1.93 19.55 -6.29
N LYS A 89 -1.25 18.41 -6.18
CA LYS A 89 -1.18 17.63 -4.94
C LYS A 89 0.28 17.55 -4.52
N SER A 90 0.58 17.88 -3.28
CA SER A 90 1.89 17.63 -2.67
C SER A 90 1.70 16.78 -1.43
N ASP A 91 2.59 15.84 -1.18
CA ASP A 91 2.71 15.24 0.13
C ASP A 91 3.43 16.21 1.10
N VAL A 92 3.56 15.81 2.35
CA VAL A 92 4.28 16.58 3.38
C VAL A 92 5.76 16.21 3.31
N PRO A 93 6.69 17.16 3.06
CA PRO A 93 8.11 16.86 2.98
C PRO A 93 8.59 16.08 4.20
N ALA A 94 9.30 14.97 4.01
CA ALA A 94 9.82 14.10 5.05
C ALA A 94 11.33 14.29 5.18
N LYS A 95 11.78 14.58 6.40
CA LYS A 95 13.19 14.81 6.67
C LYS A 95 13.95 13.50 6.63
N ASP A 96 15.16 13.55 6.09
CA ASP A 96 16.20 12.54 6.19
C ASP A 96 17.58 13.21 6.15
N GLY A 97 18.31 13.16 7.27
CA GLY A 97 19.60 13.83 7.41
C GLY A 97 19.54 15.33 7.12
N ASN A 98 20.29 15.78 6.11
CA ASN A 98 20.38 17.18 5.69
C ASN A 98 19.35 17.58 4.62
N TRP A 99 18.39 16.70 4.33
CA TRP A 99 17.40 16.90 3.27
C TRP A 99 15.97 16.66 3.76
N PHE A 100 15.02 17.26 3.06
CA PHE A 100 13.63 16.88 3.08
C PHE A 100 13.24 16.35 1.71
N TYR A 101 12.69 15.14 1.65
CA TYR A 101 12.20 14.52 0.43
C TYR A 101 10.70 14.72 0.29
N ASN A 102 10.22 14.91 -0.94
CA ASN A 102 8.81 15.16 -1.20
C ASN A 102 8.39 14.59 -2.57
N THR A 103 7.11 14.24 -2.66
CA THR A 103 6.45 13.83 -3.88
C THR A 103 5.28 14.77 -4.15
N ARG A 104 5.24 15.35 -5.35
CA ARG A 104 4.19 16.30 -5.74
C ARG A 104 3.77 16.14 -7.19
N TYR A 105 2.58 16.60 -7.53
CA TYR A 105 2.01 16.59 -8.87
C TYR A 105 1.91 18.02 -9.37
N GLN A 106 2.35 18.25 -10.60
CA GLN A 106 2.12 19.49 -11.32
C GLN A 106 0.68 19.53 -11.86
N THR A 107 0.18 20.73 -12.16
CA THR A 107 -1.16 20.90 -12.73
C THR A 107 -1.32 20.08 -14.01
N GLY A 108 -2.32 19.19 -14.02
CA GLY A 108 -2.63 18.32 -15.15
C GLY A 108 -1.66 17.16 -15.36
N ALA A 109 -0.69 16.95 -14.46
CA ALA A 109 0.22 15.80 -14.53
C ALA A 109 -0.45 14.53 -14.00
N GLU A 110 -0.36 13.44 -14.76
CA GLU A 110 -0.85 12.12 -14.35
C GLU A 110 0.20 11.33 -13.54
N HIS A 111 1.45 11.81 -13.52
CA HIS A 111 2.57 11.18 -12.83
C HIS A 111 3.29 12.17 -11.90
N PRO A 112 3.91 11.67 -10.81
CA PRO A 112 4.53 12.52 -9.80
C PRO A 112 5.88 13.11 -10.21
N LEU A 113 6.24 14.20 -9.55
CA LEU A 113 7.56 14.79 -9.49
C LEU A 113 8.16 14.48 -8.11
N PHE A 114 9.34 13.86 -8.10
CA PHE A 114 10.11 13.60 -6.88
C PHE A 114 11.15 14.69 -6.72
N VAL A 115 11.19 15.30 -5.54
CA VAL A 115 12.06 16.44 -5.25
C VAL A 115 12.65 16.30 -3.86
N ARG A 116 13.70 17.07 -3.58
CA ARG A 116 14.19 17.32 -2.23
C ARG A 116 14.52 18.79 -1.99
N TYR A 117 14.58 19.17 -0.73
CA TYR A 117 14.94 20.50 -0.25
C TYR A 117 16.04 20.37 0.80
N PRO A 118 17.04 21.25 0.85
CA PRO A 118 17.97 21.26 1.97
C PRO A 118 17.24 21.66 3.26
N VAL A 119 17.75 21.22 4.40
CA VAL A 119 17.33 21.70 5.72
C VAL A 119 17.84 23.14 5.89
N GLY A 120 16.93 24.09 6.17
CA GLY A 120 17.25 25.48 6.43
C GLY A 120 17.77 25.73 7.85
N ASP A 121 18.21 26.96 8.12
CA ASP A 121 18.75 27.38 9.43
C ASP A 121 17.75 27.24 10.60
N ASP A 122 16.45 27.25 10.30
CA ASP A 122 15.36 27.06 11.25
C ASP A 122 14.97 25.58 11.45
N GLY A 123 15.62 24.66 10.73
CA GLY A 123 15.34 23.23 10.75
C GLY A 123 14.19 22.79 9.85
N GLU A 124 13.57 23.71 9.12
CA GLU A 124 12.48 23.46 8.17
C GLU A 124 13.01 23.32 6.73
N PRO A 125 12.23 22.77 5.78
CA PRO A 125 12.68 22.66 4.39
C PRO A 125 12.82 24.03 3.73
N GLU A 126 14.00 24.32 3.13
CA GLU A 126 14.20 25.53 2.34
C GLU A 126 13.59 25.36 0.93
N LEU A 127 12.28 25.62 0.83
CA LEU A 127 11.47 25.35 -0.37
C LEU A 127 11.96 26.08 -1.63
N THR A 128 12.70 27.17 -1.49
CA THR A 128 13.30 27.94 -2.60
C THR A 128 14.52 27.27 -3.23
N GLN A 129 15.15 26.31 -2.53
CA GLN A 129 16.32 25.55 -3.00
C GLN A 129 15.93 24.12 -3.43
N GLU A 130 14.80 23.97 -4.13
CA GLU A 130 14.32 22.68 -4.62
C GLU A 130 15.32 22.01 -5.58
N GLN A 131 15.54 20.71 -5.38
CA GLN A 131 16.24 19.83 -6.32
C GLN A 131 15.27 18.79 -6.86
N VAL A 132 15.09 18.77 -8.19
CA VAL A 132 14.29 17.74 -8.87
C VAL A 132 15.12 16.46 -8.97
N LEU A 133 14.62 15.39 -8.37
CA LEU A 133 15.24 14.07 -8.37
C LEU A 133 14.78 13.27 -9.61
N LEU A 134 13.46 13.21 -9.83
CA LEU A 134 12.85 12.42 -10.89
C LEU A 134 11.56 13.07 -11.37
N ASP A 135 11.45 13.32 -12.68
CA ASP A 135 10.22 13.75 -13.34
C ASP A 135 9.57 12.53 -14.01
N ALA A 136 8.60 11.92 -13.35
CA ALA A 136 7.94 10.73 -13.87
C ALA A 136 7.05 11.04 -15.08
N ALA A 137 6.50 12.25 -15.18
CA ALA A 137 5.70 12.66 -16.33
C ALA A 137 6.56 12.78 -17.59
N ALA A 138 7.77 13.33 -17.47
CA ALA A 138 8.73 13.37 -18.56
C ALA A 138 9.15 11.96 -19.01
N LEU A 139 9.32 11.02 -18.07
CA LEU A 139 9.63 9.62 -18.38
C LEU A 139 8.46 8.85 -19.01
N ALA A 140 7.23 9.18 -18.64
CA ALA A 140 6.02 8.57 -19.18
C ALA A 140 5.65 9.07 -20.57
N ASN A 141 6.12 10.27 -20.95
CA ASN A 141 5.72 10.93 -22.18
C ASN A 141 5.92 10.05 -23.43
N GLY A 142 4.85 9.87 -24.21
CA GLY A 142 4.84 9.06 -25.42
C GLY A 142 4.66 7.55 -25.21
N LYS A 143 4.50 7.09 -23.96
CA LYS A 143 4.22 5.68 -23.64
C LYS A 143 2.72 5.46 -23.44
N ALA A 144 2.22 4.32 -23.90
CA ALA A 144 0.82 3.92 -23.71
C ALA A 144 0.54 3.48 -22.26
N PHE A 145 1.56 3.01 -21.55
CA PHE A 145 1.52 2.63 -20.15
C PHE A 145 2.83 3.05 -19.48
N PHE A 146 2.75 3.49 -18.23
CA PHE A 146 3.91 3.81 -17.42
C PHE A 146 3.56 3.69 -15.94
N GLN A 147 4.31 2.87 -15.21
CA GLN A 147 4.16 2.71 -13.78
C GLN A 147 5.54 2.69 -13.13
N LEU A 148 5.76 3.59 -12.17
CA LEU A 148 6.88 3.49 -11.26
C LEU A 148 6.59 2.43 -10.19
N GLY A 149 7.61 1.65 -9.87
CA GLY A 149 7.66 0.86 -8.64
C GLY A 149 8.24 1.71 -7.52
N SER A 150 9.36 1.29 -6.95
CA SER A 150 10.10 2.05 -5.94
C SER A 150 10.84 3.25 -6.54
N VAL A 151 10.94 4.33 -5.77
CA VAL A 151 11.88 5.44 -5.97
C VAL A 151 12.56 5.69 -4.62
N CYS A 152 13.85 5.40 -4.50
CA CYS A 152 14.58 5.49 -3.24
C CYS A 152 15.92 6.22 -3.43
N HIS A 153 16.29 7.08 -2.48
CA HIS A 153 17.61 7.70 -2.43
C HIS A 153 18.61 6.82 -1.67
N SER A 154 19.88 6.95 -2.03
CA SER A 154 20.96 6.26 -1.34
C SER A 154 21.20 6.85 0.07
N PRO A 155 21.70 6.07 1.04
CA PRO A 155 21.99 6.55 2.40
C PRO A 155 22.92 7.77 2.47
N ASP A 156 23.84 7.92 1.52
CA ASP A 156 24.72 9.09 1.43
C ASP A 156 24.08 10.30 0.72
N HIS A 157 22.83 10.18 0.29
CA HIS A 157 22.06 11.15 -0.49
C HIS A 157 22.71 11.57 -1.81
N SER A 158 23.65 10.79 -2.36
CA SER A 158 24.36 11.12 -3.61
C SER A 158 23.68 10.55 -4.85
N GLN A 159 22.81 9.55 -4.69
CA GLN A 159 22.14 8.84 -5.77
C GLN A 159 20.65 8.64 -5.50
N ILE A 160 19.89 8.39 -6.57
CA ILE A 160 18.55 7.79 -6.50
C ILE A 160 18.50 6.55 -7.38
N ALA A 161 17.69 5.58 -6.99
CA ALA A 161 17.31 4.44 -7.81
C ALA A 161 15.79 4.41 -7.99
N TRP A 162 15.34 3.92 -9.14
CA TRP A 162 13.93 3.64 -9.35
C TRP A 162 13.71 2.43 -10.23
N SER A 163 12.55 1.81 -10.05
CA SER A 163 12.05 0.72 -10.89
C SER A 163 10.86 1.19 -11.73
N VAL A 164 10.74 0.72 -12.97
CA VAL A 164 9.66 1.12 -13.89
C VAL A 164 9.14 -0.03 -14.75
N ASP A 165 7.83 -0.14 -14.86
CA ASP A 165 7.12 -0.98 -15.83
C ASP A 165 6.45 -0.08 -16.89
N GLU A 166 6.76 -0.32 -18.15
CA GLU A 166 6.28 0.47 -19.29
C GLU A 166 5.21 -0.29 -20.10
N GLN A 167 4.81 -1.48 -19.66
CA GLN A 167 3.94 -2.39 -20.40
C GLN A 167 2.78 -2.97 -19.56
N GLY A 168 2.76 -2.77 -18.24
CA GLY A 168 1.73 -3.32 -17.35
C GLY A 168 1.91 -4.82 -17.11
N SER A 169 3.15 -5.29 -17.24
CA SER A 169 3.53 -6.70 -17.10
C SER A 169 4.00 -7.06 -15.68
N GLU A 170 4.19 -6.06 -14.82
CA GLU A 170 4.82 -6.16 -13.50
C GLU A 170 6.27 -6.70 -13.53
N PHE A 171 6.94 -6.60 -14.68
CA PHE A 171 8.39 -6.77 -14.78
C PHE A 171 9.02 -5.39 -14.88
N PHE A 172 9.76 -5.02 -13.85
CA PHE A 172 10.34 -3.70 -13.74
C PHE A 172 11.77 -3.67 -14.27
N GLN A 173 12.09 -2.55 -14.90
CA GLN A 173 13.45 -2.14 -15.24
C GLN A 173 14.02 -1.27 -14.13
N ILE A 174 15.32 -1.41 -13.82
CA ILE A 174 15.96 -0.61 -12.75
C ILE A 174 16.92 0.43 -13.34
N PHE A 175 16.81 1.65 -12.83
CA PHE A 175 17.67 2.78 -13.20
C PHE A 175 18.29 3.40 -11.95
N VAL A 176 19.48 3.97 -12.12
CA VAL A 176 20.19 4.71 -11.08
C VAL A 176 20.63 6.06 -11.64
N ARG A 177 20.50 7.12 -10.85
CA ARG A 177 20.98 8.47 -11.19
C ARG A 177 21.92 8.98 -10.10
N GLU A 178 23.11 9.38 -10.52
CA GLU A 178 24.02 10.16 -9.70
C GLU A 178 23.56 11.63 -9.68
N LEU A 179 23.32 12.19 -8.50
CA LEU A 179 22.69 13.50 -8.37
C LEU A 179 23.63 14.66 -8.67
N THR A 180 24.92 14.51 -8.39
CA THR A 180 25.93 15.56 -8.67
C THR A 180 26.15 15.73 -10.17
N SER A 181 26.29 14.64 -10.91
CA SER A 181 26.54 14.68 -12.36
C SER A 181 25.24 14.74 -13.19
N GLY A 182 24.11 14.34 -12.61
CA GLY A 182 22.84 14.15 -13.31
C GLY A 182 22.80 12.91 -14.21
N LYS A 183 23.88 12.12 -14.26
CA LYS A 183 23.99 10.95 -15.13
C LYS A 183 23.02 9.87 -14.68
N THR A 184 22.11 9.49 -15.56
CA THR A 184 21.22 8.34 -15.39
C THR A 184 21.77 7.12 -16.12
N THR A 185 21.81 5.98 -15.45
CA THR A 185 22.27 4.69 -15.97
C THR A 185 21.12 3.69 -15.89
N ASN A 186 20.80 3.04 -17.02
CA ASN A 186 20.00 1.82 -17.00
C ASN A 186 20.91 0.67 -16.57
N THR A 187 20.51 -0.07 -15.53
CA THR A 187 21.30 -1.18 -14.99
C THR A 187 21.31 -2.41 -15.91
N GLY A 188 20.38 -2.50 -16.87
CA GLY A 188 20.17 -3.68 -17.71
C GLY A 188 19.29 -4.75 -17.06
N ILE A 189 18.85 -4.55 -15.80
CA ILE A 189 17.89 -5.41 -15.14
C ILE A 189 16.50 -5.11 -15.70
N VAL A 190 15.82 -6.13 -16.22
CA VAL A 190 14.48 -6.01 -16.85
C VAL A 190 13.46 -7.03 -16.32
N THR A 191 13.82 -7.75 -15.26
CA THR A 191 13.01 -8.83 -14.67
C THR A 191 12.76 -8.65 -13.18
N ALA A 192 12.90 -7.42 -12.69
CA ALA A 192 12.74 -7.12 -11.28
C ALA A 192 11.25 -7.04 -10.87
N GLY A 193 10.99 -7.27 -9.58
CA GLY A 193 9.83 -6.70 -8.90
C GLY A 193 9.98 -5.19 -8.70
N SER A 194 9.06 -4.57 -7.97
CA SER A 194 9.06 -3.13 -7.73
C SER A 194 10.09 -2.68 -6.69
N GLU A 195 10.42 -3.52 -5.73
CA GLU A 195 11.13 -3.16 -4.49
C GLU A 195 12.64 -3.01 -4.73
N LEU A 196 13.24 -2.00 -4.08
CA LEU A 196 14.68 -1.70 -4.13
C LEU A 196 15.15 -1.23 -2.75
N ILE A 197 16.22 -1.84 -2.23
CA ILE A 197 16.86 -1.42 -0.98
C ILE A 197 18.34 -1.15 -1.23
N TRP A 198 18.84 -0.01 -0.74
CA TRP A 198 20.25 0.32 -0.79
C TRP A 198 21.04 -0.39 0.32
N SER A 199 22.24 -0.86 -0.03
CA SER A 199 23.30 -1.11 0.95
C SER A 199 23.71 0.19 1.67
N ALA A 200 24.20 0.07 2.91
CA ALA A 200 24.52 1.21 3.76
C ALA A 200 25.66 2.09 3.18
N ASP A 201 26.55 1.51 2.38
CA ASP A 201 27.66 2.23 1.71
C ASP A 201 27.26 2.85 0.36
N SER A 202 25.98 2.73 -0.03
CA SER A 202 25.43 3.26 -1.29
C SER A 202 26.08 2.67 -2.56
N GLN A 203 26.76 1.52 -2.47
CA GLN A 203 27.47 0.90 -3.62
C GLN A 203 26.66 -0.21 -4.31
N SER A 204 25.59 -0.68 -3.69
CA SER A 204 24.77 -1.77 -4.24
C SER A 204 23.29 -1.66 -3.88
N LEU A 205 22.46 -2.31 -4.69
CA LEU A 205 21.01 -2.45 -4.53
C LEU A 205 20.64 -3.92 -4.32
N PHE A 206 19.72 -4.17 -3.39
CA PHE A 206 19.02 -5.45 -3.25
C PHE A 206 17.69 -5.39 -4.00
N TRP A 207 17.39 -6.42 -4.80
CA TRP A 207 16.20 -6.47 -5.64
C TRP A 207 15.66 -7.89 -5.78
N VAL A 208 14.38 -8.01 -6.17
CA VAL A 208 13.68 -9.30 -6.32
C VAL A 208 13.60 -9.68 -7.79
N TRP A 209 14.14 -10.84 -8.17
CA TRP A 209 14.02 -11.40 -9.51
C TRP A 209 12.75 -12.22 -9.68
N ARG A 210 12.05 -12.01 -10.80
CA ARG A 210 10.85 -12.75 -11.19
C ARG A 210 11.13 -13.78 -12.28
N ASP A 211 10.56 -14.98 -12.13
CA ASP A 211 10.68 -16.05 -13.11
C ASP A 211 9.78 -15.86 -14.34
N ALA A 212 9.83 -16.81 -15.28
CA ALA A 212 9.03 -16.76 -16.51
C ALA A 212 7.50 -16.79 -16.28
N LYS A 213 7.05 -17.20 -15.08
CA LYS A 213 5.65 -17.19 -14.63
C LYS A 213 5.33 -15.98 -13.75
N SER A 214 6.20 -14.97 -13.73
CA SER A 214 6.10 -13.77 -12.92
C SER A 214 6.16 -14.02 -11.41
N ARG A 215 6.75 -15.13 -10.96
CA ARG A 215 6.88 -15.40 -9.52
C ARG A 215 8.15 -14.79 -8.97
N PRO A 216 8.11 -14.03 -7.86
CA PRO A 216 9.31 -13.49 -7.20
C PRO A 216 10.06 -14.62 -6.48
N LYS A 217 11.17 -15.10 -7.07
CA LYS A 217 11.83 -16.35 -6.63
C LYS A 217 13.24 -16.18 -6.10
N GLN A 218 13.89 -15.03 -6.34
CA GLN A 218 15.23 -14.78 -5.83
C GLN A 218 15.40 -13.36 -5.33
N VAL A 219 16.15 -13.19 -4.24
CA VAL A 219 16.73 -11.91 -3.86
C VAL A 219 18.16 -11.85 -4.37
N ARG A 220 18.49 -10.76 -5.06
CA ARG A 220 19.80 -10.56 -5.69
C ARG A 220 20.42 -9.24 -5.25
N GLN A 221 21.74 -9.16 -5.31
CA GLN A 221 22.51 -7.94 -5.12
C GLN A 221 23.08 -7.45 -6.45
N HIS A 222 22.81 -6.18 -6.77
CA HIS A 222 23.37 -5.48 -7.90
C HIS A 222 24.42 -4.48 -7.44
N ILE A 223 25.67 -4.64 -7.89
CA ILE A 223 26.73 -3.66 -7.66
C ILE A 223 26.60 -2.55 -8.71
N ILE A 224 26.56 -1.29 -8.28
CA ILE A 224 26.32 -0.19 -9.20
C ILE A 224 27.43 -0.13 -10.26
N GLY A 225 27.02 -0.24 -11.53
CA GLY A 225 27.93 -0.21 -12.69
C GLY A 225 28.50 -1.57 -13.11
N SER A 226 28.17 -2.67 -12.42
CA SER A 226 28.52 -4.02 -12.87
C SER A 226 27.54 -4.55 -13.92
N ASP A 227 27.89 -5.66 -14.57
CA ASP A 227 26.97 -6.41 -15.44
C ASP A 227 25.92 -7.12 -14.57
N PRO A 228 24.59 -6.90 -14.76
CA PRO A 228 23.55 -7.54 -13.97
C PRO A 228 23.51 -9.08 -14.12
N ALA A 229 24.12 -9.64 -15.17
CA ALA A 229 24.28 -11.09 -15.29
C ALA A 229 25.23 -11.68 -14.22
N THR A 230 26.02 -10.83 -13.56
CA THR A 230 26.95 -11.20 -12.49
C THR A 230 26.40 -10.95 -11.09
N ASP A 231 25.16 -10.44 -10.99
CA ASP A 231 24.49 -10.19 -9.71
C ASP A 231 24.44 -11.45 -8.85
N GLN A 232 24.87 -11.33 -7.60
CA GLN A 232 24.89 -12.44 -6.66
C GLN A 232 23.45 -12.80 -6.25
N VAL A 233 23.11 -14.09 -6.31
CA VAL A 233 21.88 -14.63 -5.71
C VAL A 233 22.13 -14.82 -4.21
N LEU A 234 21.42 -14.05 -3.39
CA LEU A 234 21.54 -14.10 -1.93
C LEU A 234 20.58 -15.13 -1.33
N TYR A 235 19.36 -15.20 -1.88
CA TYR A 235 18.33 -16.13 -1.44
C TYR A 235 17.52 -16.63 -2.64
N GLN A 236 17.07 -17.87 -2.58
CA GLN A 236 16.18 -18.48 -3.57
C GLN A 236 15.05 -19.25 -2.87
N GLU A 237 13.82 -18.87 -3.18
CA GLU A 237 12.64 -19.62 -2.77
C GLU A 237 12.45 -20.83 -3.68
N ALA A 238 12.33 -22.02 -3.11
CA ALA A 238 12.15 -23.26 -3.85
C ALA A 238 10.66 -23.56 -4.09
N ASP A 239 9.80 -23.24 -3.13
CA ASP A 239 8.36 -23.47 -3.17
C ASP A 239 7.66 -22.46 -4.08
N ASP A 240 6.78 -22.96 -4.94
CA ASP A 240 6.04 -22.13 -5.89
C ASP A 240 4.78 -21.48 -5.28
N GLY A 241 4.40 -21.88 -4.06
CA GLY A 241 3.33 -21.26 -3.28
C GLY A 241 3.75 -20.02 -2.49
N PHE A 242 5.06 -19.75 -2.40
CA PHE A 242 5.63 -18.64 -1.62
C PHE A 242 6.18 -17.55 -2.52
N PHE A 243 5.96 -16.30 -2.09
CA PHE A 243 6.34 -15.10 -2.81
C PHE A 243 7.37 -14.34 -1.97
N LEU A 244 8.45 -13.92 -2.62
CA LEU A 244 9.46 -13.08 -2.01
C LEU A 244 9.10 -11.59 -2.10
N GLY A 245 9.33 -10.88 -1.02
CA GLY A 245 9.35 -9.42 -0.93
C GLY A 245 10.61 -8.93 -0.22
N LEU A 246 10.85 -7.62 -0.32
CA LEU A 246 11.90 -6.92 0.41
C LEU A 246 11.30 -5.80 1.24
N ASP A 247 11.73 -5.70 2.48
CA ASP A 247 11.42 -4.60 3.39
C ASP A 247 12.68 -4.18 4.15
N GLN A 248 12.63 -3.07 4.88
CA GLN A 248 13.77 -2.54 5.63
C GLN A 248 13.36 -2.20 7.05
N THR A 249 14.23 -2.50 8.03
CA THR A 249 13.99 -2.06 9.41
C THR A 249 14.02 -0.53 9.51
N SER A 250 13.22 0.03 10.42
CA SER A 250 13.12 1.49 10.57
C SER A 250 14.45 2.17 10.88
N ASP A 251 15.42 1.46 11.46
CA ASP A 251 16.77 1.96 11.75
C ASP A 251 17.78 1.79 10.61
N HIS A 252 17.33 1.29 9.45
CA HIS A 252 18.12 1.01 8.25
C HIS A 252 19.29 0.04 8.45
N THR A 253 19.31 -0.75 9.53
CA THR A 253 20.37 -1.73 9.79
C THR A 253 20.21 -2.98 8.93
N TYR A 254 18.97 -3.46 8.74
CA TYR A 254 18.70 -4.70 8.05
C TYR A 254 17.72 -4.53 6.89
N ALA A 255 17.99 -5.22 5.77
CA ALA A 255 16.96 -5.60 4.83
C ALA A 255 16.31 -6.91 5.29
N LEU A 256 15.00 -7.00 5.14
CA LEU A 256 14.18 -8.15 5.44
C LEU A 256 13.79 -8.82 4.13
N ILE A 257 14.17 -10.09 3.95
CA ILE A 257 13.60 -10.95 2.93
C ILE A 257 12.36 -11.58 3.53
N GLN A 258 11.19 -11.17 3.03
CA GLN A 258 9.90 -11.68 3.46
C GLN A 258 9.48 -12.80 2.49
N CYS A 259 9.35 -14.03 3.00
CA CYS A 259 8.84 -15.16 2.23
C CYS A 259 7.43 -15.48 2.73
N ASN A 260 6.41 -15.14 1.95
CA ASN A 260 5.02 -15.24 2.40
C ASN A 260 4.13 -16.05 1.46
N ASP A 261 3.14 -16.73 2.02
CA ASP A 261 1.90 -17.08 1.32
C ASP A 261 0.72 -16.26 1.90
N HIS A 262 -0.50 -16.79 1.91
CA HIS A 262 -1.69 -16.09 2.40
C HIS A 262 -1.90 -16.19 3.92
N GLU A 263 -1.15 -17.04 4.63
CA GLU A 263 -1.28 -17.26 6.07
C GLU A 263 0.05 -17.60 6.78
N THR A 264 1.16 -17.67 6.05
CA THR A 264 2.45 -18.15 6.55
C THR A 264 3.59 -17.22 6.13
N SER A 265 4.45 -16.88 7.08
CA SER A 265 5.65 -16.06 6.89
C SER A 265 6.94 -16.78 7.27
N GLU A 266 8.02 -16.43 6.60
CA GLU A 266 9.41 -16.68 6.97
C GLU A 266 10.21 -15.39 6.73
N ILE A 267 11.10 -15.04 7.66
CA ILE A 267 11.90 -13.82 7.58
C ILE A 267 13.38 -14.17 7.60
N TRP A 268 14.12 -13.68 6.61
CA TRP A 268 15.57 -13.60 6.63
C TRP A 268 16.02 -12.16 6.72
N VAL A 269 17.17 -11.93 7.34
CA VAL A 269 17.77 -10.59 7.46
C VAL A 269 19.11 -10.54 6.72
N ILE A 270 19.34 -9.42 6.04
CA ILE A 270 20.63 -9.05 5.46
C ILE A 270 21.13 -7.80 6.20
N ASP A 271 22.31 -7.87 6.81
CA ASP A 271 22.99 -6.70 7.35
C ASP A 271 23.41 -5.78 6.20
N LEU A 272 22.85 -4.57 6.16
CA LEU A 272 23.05 -3.61 5.07
C LEU A 272 24.46 -3.01 5.08
N ALA A 273 25.20 -3.10 6.18
CA ALA A 273 26.60 -2.68 6.28
C ALA A 273 27.60 -3.77 5.86
N SER A 274 27.15 -5.00 5.60
CA SER A 274 28.04 -6.09 5.21
C SER A 274 28.52 -5.95 3.77
N THR A 275 29.84 -6.01 3.57
CA THR A 275 30.47 -6.04 2.23
C THR A 275 30.35 -7.39 1.54
N ASN A 276 29.96 -8.44 2.26
CA ASN A 276 29.66 -9.77 1.72
C ASN A 276 28.33 -10.26 2.33
N PRO A 277 27.20 -9.67 1.89
CA PRO A 277 25.90 -9.92 2.51
C PRO A 277 25.53 -11.40 2.42
N THR A 278 25.17 -11.99 3.57
CA THR A 278 24.69 -13.37 3.66
C THR A 278 23.40 -13.35 4.48
N PRO A 279 22.25 -13.74 3.89
CA PRO A 279 21.00 -13.79 4.63
C PRO A 279 21.08 -14.72 5.84
N THR A 280 20.57 -14.28 6.98
CA THR A 280 20.42 -15.10 8.19
C THR A 280 18.94 -15.26 8.51
N CYS A 281 18.48 -16.49 8.76
CA CYS A 281 17.08 -16.72 9.11
C CYS A 281 16.79 -16.13 10.49
N LEU A 282 15.87 -15.16 10.54
CA LEU A 282 15.39 -14.56 11.78
C LEU A 282 14.21 -15.34 12.32
N TRP A 283 13.28 -15.72 11.44
CA TRP A 283 12.11 -16.50 11.80
C TRP A 283 11.84 -17.58 10.75
N PRO A 284 11.98 -18.88 11.08
CA PRO A 284 11.75 -19.96 10.14
C PRO A 284 10.24 -20.17 9.89
N ARG A 285 9.89 -20.65 8.71
CA ARG A 285 8.51 -20.93 8.31
C ARG A 285 7.76 -21.83 9.31
N GLN A 286 6.56 -21.40 9.69
CA GLN A 286 5.60 -22.21 10.44
C GLN A 286 4.21 -22.01 9.83
N LEU A 287 3.54 -23.10 9.43
CA LEU A 287 2.23 -23.03 8.77
C LEU A 287 1.20 -22.23 9.59
N GLY A 288 0.55 -21.27 8.95
CA GLY A 288 -0.47 -20.42 9.58
C GLY A 288 0.09 -19.33 10.50
N ILE A 289 1.43 -19.17 10.55
CA ILE A 289 2.09 -18.16 11.36
C ILE A 289 2.58 -17.01 10.51
N GLU A 290 2.03 -15.83 10.79
CA GLU A 290 2.41 -14.56 10.17
C GLU A 290 3.38 -13.82 11.09
N VAL A 291 4.38 -13.16 10.49
CA VAL A 291 5.41 -12.41 11.21
C VAL A 291 5.79 -11.16 10.45
N ASP A 292 5.92 -10.05 11.18
CA ASP A 292 6.59 -8.82 10.77
C ASP A 292 7.72 -8.49 11.76
N ALA A 293 8.75 -7.76 11.33
CA ALA A 293 9.95 -7.52 12.11
C ALA A 293 10.44 -6.07 12.07
N GLU A 294 10.81 -5.55 13.24
CA GLU A 294 11.52 -4.28 13.40
C GLU A 294 12.82 -4.49 14.17
N HIS A 295 13.76 -3.54 14.08
CA HIS A 295 15.04 -3.65 14.77
C HIS A 295 15.42 -2.35 15.49
N ARG A 296 16.07 -2.51 16.65
CA ARG A 296 16.70 -1.43 17.40
C ARG A 296 17.78 -1.99 18.32
N GLN A 297 18.98 -1.43 18.25
CA GLN A 297 20.07 -1.68 19.22
C GLN A 297 20.38 -3.18 19.44
N GLY A 298 20.43 -3.98 18.37
CA GLY A 298 20.76 -5.41 18.43
C GLY A 298 19.59 -6.31 18.86
N GLN A 299 18.39 -5.76 18.98
CA GLN A 299 17.18 -6.46 19.37
C GLN A 299 16.14 -6.33 18.25
N PHE A 300 15.52 -7.45 17.88
CA PHE A 300 14.37 -7.48 17.00
C PHE A 300 13.08 -7.44 17.80
N THR A 301 12.08 -6.75 17.26
CA THR A 301 10.72 -6.76 17.75
C THR A 301 9.85 -7.43 16.68
N LEU A 302 9.29 -8.59 16.99
CA LEU A 302 8.48 -9.39 16.06
C LEU A 302 7.00 -9.28 16.40
N LEU A 303 6.20 -8.79 15.44
CA LEU A 303 4.75 -8.82 15.48
C LEU A 303 4.30 -10.17 14.89
N SER A 304 3.68 -11.04 15.69
CA SER A 304 3.31 -12.37 15.22
C SER A 304 2.03 -12.92 15.86
N ASN A 305 1.33 -13.78 15.11
CA ASN A 305 0.20 -14.58 15.59
C ASN A 305 0.62 -15.94 16.21
N ALA A 306 1.94 -16.20 16.36
CA ALA A 306 2.48 -17.39 16.99
C ALA A 306 1.95 -17.61 18.42
N ASN A 307 2.01 -18.85 18.90
CA ASN A 307 1.58 -19.25 20.25
C ASN A 307 0.08 -18.94 20.54
N GLN A 308 -0.78 -19.15 19.54
CA GLN A 308 -2.23 -18.91 19.62
C GLN A 308 -2.60 -17.45 19.88
N ALA A 309 -1.74 -16.52 19.44
CA ALA A 309 -2.00 -15.09 19.51
C ALA A 309 -2.78 -14.62 18.28
N THR A 310 -4.05 -15.04 18.12
CA THR A 310 -4.84 -14.73 16.91
C THR A 310 -4.94 -13.23 16.60
N ASP A 311 -5.05 -12.39 17.63
CA ASP A 311 -5.04 -10.91 17.49
C ASP A 311 -3.62 -10.31 17.53
N PHE A 312 -2.62 -11.16 17.29
CA PHE A 312 -1.18 -10.90 17.34
C PHE A 312 -0.65 -10.54 18.74
N GLN A 313 0.65 -10.74 18.90
CA GLN A 313 1.45 -10.28 20.02
C GLN A 313 2.76 -9.69 19.49
N ILE A 314 3.49 -9.03 20.36
CA ILE A 314 4.83 -8.54 20.05
C ILE A 314 5.83 -9.19 20.99
N ILE A 315 6.80 -9.90 20.42
CA ILE A 315 7.95 -10.44 21.16
C ILE A 315 9.22 -9.66 20.83
N ARG A 316 10.19 -9.66 21.74
CA ARG A 316 11.47 -8.99 21.58
C ARG A 316 12.62 -9.89 21.98
N GLY A 317 13.66 -9.91 21.15
CA GLY A 317 14.90 -10.64 21.42
C GLY A 317 15.94 -10.38 20.35
N SER A 318 17.19 -10.68 20.66
CA SER A 318 18.24 -10.82 19.65
C SER A 318 17.93 -11.99 18.71
N ILE A 319 18.60 -12.03 17.56
CA ILE A 319 18.44 -13.13 16.60
C ILE A 319 18.71 -14.51 17.22
N THR A 320 19.66 -14.60 18.16
CA THR A 320 19.98 -15.83 18.88
C THR A 320 18.91 -16.21 19.90
N GLU A 321 18.34 -15.24 20.61
CA GLU A 321 17.25 -15.48 21.57
C GLU A 321 15.97 -15.92 20.85
N ILE A 322 15.66 -15.32 19.70
CA ILE A 322 14.52 -15.69 18.84
C ILE A 322 14.71 -17.11 18.31
N ALA A 323 15.87 -17.42 17.72
CA ALA A 323 16.16 -18.77 17.22
C ALA A 323 16.11 -19.84 18.33
N ALA A 324 16.47 -19.47 19.56
CA ALA A 324 16.39 -20.35 20.73
C ALA A 324 14.98 -20.46 21.34
N GLY A 325 13.99 -19.70 20.86
CA GLY A 325 12.64 -19.65 21.44
C GLY A 325 12.60 -19.02 22.83
N SER A 326 13.55 -18.14 23.15
CA SER A 326 13.74 -17.50 24.46
C SER A 326 13.47 -15.99 24.46
N ALA A 327 12.98 -15.45 23.34
CA ALA A 327 12.54 -14.06 23.21
C ALA A 327 11.41 -13.74 24.21
N GLN A 328 11.41 -12.51 24.72
CA GLN A 328 10.46 -12.05 25.73
C GLN A 328 9.19 -11.51 25.08
N ILE A 329 8.04 -11.70 25.73
CA ILE A 329 6.79 -11.05 25.30
C ILE A 329 6.85 -9.57 25.74
N LEU A 330 6.88 -8.66 24.76
CA LEU A 330 6.86 -7.22 24.99
C LEU A 330 5.43 -6.69 25.09
N VAL A 331 4.56 -7.09 24.14
CA VAL A 331 3.13 -6.77 24.15
C VAL A 331 2.37 -8.10 24.06
N PRO A 332 1.67 -8.52 25.13
CA PRO A 332 0.95 -9.78 25.12
C PRO A 332 -0.29 -9.71 24.23
N HIS A 333 -0.65 -10.86 23.66
CA HIS A 333 -1.92 -11.04 22.96
C HIS A 333 -3.12 -10.66 23.85
N LYS A 334 -4.04 -9.88 23.30
CA LYS A 334 -5.32 -9.53 23.93
C LYS A 334 -6.47 -9.81 22.96
N PRO A 335 -7.36 -10.77 23.25
CA PRO A 335 -8.51 -11.06 22.40
C PRO A 335 -9.37 -9.82 22.12
N GLY A 336 -9.72 -9.62 20.86
CA GLY A 336 -10.49 -8.48 20.35
C GLY A 336 -9.69 -7.19 20.18
N VAL A 337 -8.36 -7.22 20.36
CA VAL A 337 -7.44 -6.11 20.12
C VAL A 337 -6.36 -6.55 19.13
N LEU A 338 -6.69 -6.44 17.85
CA LEU A 338 -5.78 -6.81 16.76
C LEU A 338 -4.65 -5.77 16.65
N ILE A 339 -3.40 -6.22 16.73
CA ILE A 339 -2.24 -5.38 16.38
C ILE A 339 -2.05 -5.45 14.86
N LEU A 340 -2.21 -4.32 14.18
CA LEU A 340 -2.20 -4.20 12.72
C LEU A 340 -0.82 -3.95 12.12
N GLY A 341 0.11 -3.46 12.93
CA GLY A 341 1.43 -3.07 12.48
C GLY A 341 2.19 -2.35 13.59
N GLN A 342 3.48 -2.20 13.38
CA GLN A 342 4.40 -1.55 14.30
C GLN A 342 5.35 -0.62 13.53
N GLN A 343 6.01 0.26 14.27
CA GLN A 343 7.11 1.08 13.80
C GLN A 343 8.05 1.34 14.97
N GLN A 344 9.35 1.16 14.73
CA GLN A 344 10.37 1.37 15.75
C GLN A 344 11.09 2.72 15.54
N PHE A 345 11.23 3.48 16.61
CA PHE A 345 12.06 4.69 16.69
C PHE A 345 13.20 4.48 17.71
N ALA A 346 14.16 5.40 17.72
CA ALA A 346 15.28 5.37 18.65
C ALA A 346 14.85 5.35 20.13
N ASP A 347 13.75 6.00 20.48
CA ASP A 347 13.26 6.10 21.87
C ASP A 347 11.83 5.60 22.07
N PHE A 348 11.15 5.18 21.01
CA PHE A 348 9.74 4.81 21.06
C PHE A 348 9.46 3.56 20.24
N HIS A 349 8.56 2.71 20.72
CA HIS A 349 7.90 1.69 19.92
C HIS A 349 6.44 2.07 19.73
N VAL A 350 6.03 2.15 18.47
CA VAL A 350 4.68 2.58 18.08
C VAL A 350 3.97 1.40 17.46
N ARG A 351 2.72 1.18 17.86
CA ARG A 351 1.87 0.15 17.26
C ARG A 351 0.51 0.69 16.88
N LEU A 352 0.01 0.24 15.74
CA LEU A 352 -1.35 0.49 15.30
C LEU A 352 -2.22 -0.69 15.74
N GLU A 353 -3.23 -0.42 16.56
CA GLU A 353 -4.16 -1.44 17.04
C GLU A 353 -5.57 -1.18 16.52
N ARG A 354 -6.39 -2.22 16.52
CA ARG A 354 -7.84 -2.13 16.30
C ARG A 354 -8.57 -2.83 17.43
N GLU A 355 -9.35 -2.06 18.18
CA GLU A 355 -10.22 -2.56 19.25
C GLU A 355 -11.66 -2.18 18.91
N SER A 356 -12.58 -3.15 18.96
CA SER A 356 -13.98 -2.93 18.59
C SER A 356 -14.10 -2.23 17.23
N ALA A 357 -13.36 -2.69 16.22
CA ALA A 357 -13.28 -2.13 14.86
C ALA A 357 -12.85 -0.65 14.72
N LEU A 358 -12.38 0.00 15.79
CA LEU A 358 -11.84 1.35 15.74
C LEU A 358 -10.31 1.32 15.86
N PRO A 359 -9.58 2.06 15.00
CA PRO A 359 -8.14 2.12 15.07
C PRO A 359 -7.66 3.02 16.21
N ARG A 360 -6.54 2.67 16.84
CA ARG A 360 -5.81 3.51 17.79
C ARG A 360 -4.31 3.33 17.61
N ILE A 361 -3.53 4.36 17.87
CA ILE A 361 -2.08 4.25 17.91
C ILE A 361 -1.67 4.20 19.38
N VAL A 362 -0.85 3.22 19.76
CA VAL A 362 -0.24 3.15 21.08
C VAL A 362 1.25 3.45 20.94
N ILE A 363 1.74 4.37 21.76
CA ILE A 363 3.13 4.81 21.79
C ILE A 363 3.71 4.38 23.13
N ARG A 364 4.72 3.52 23.07
CA ARG A 364 5.52 3.08 24.21
C ARG A 364 6.85 3.82 24.22
N ASN A 365 7.23 4.37 25.35
CA ASN A 365 8.56 4.92 25.58
C ASN A 365 9.54 3.80 25.94
N GLU A 366 10.64 3.67 25.21
CA GLU A 366 11.66 2.63 25.41
C GLU A 366 12.55 2.85 26.64
N ARG A 367 12.49 4.04 27.26
CA ARG A 367 13.32 4.40 28.41
C ARG A 367 12.68 4.06 29.74
N ASP A 368 11.35 4.18 29.84
CA ASP A 368 10.60 4.01 31.09
C ASP A 368 9.36 3.12 30.98
N ASP A 369 9.15 2.49 29.82
CA ASP A 369 8.02 1.60 29.51
C ASP A 369 6.64 2.25 29.59
N SER A 370 6.55 3.58 29.73
CA SER A 370 5.28 4.28 29.76
C SER A 370 4.58 4.24 28.42
N GLU A 371 3.24 4.11 28.44
CA GLU A 371 2.42 4.06 27.23
C GLU A 371 1.35 5.14 27.24
N HIS A 372 0.99 5.60 26.04
CA HIS A 372 -0.19 6.42 25.84
C HIS A 372 -0.81 6.18 24.45
N ILE A 373 -2.06 6.61 24.30
CA ILE A 373 -2.91 6.26 23.15
C ILE A 373 -3.31 7.53 22.39
N ILE A 374 -3.22 7.46 21.06
CA ILE A 374 -3.87 8.39 20.14
C ILE A 374 -5.16 7.73 19.62
N ARG A 375 -6.29 8.36 19.92
CA ARG A 375 -7.63 8.00 19.42
C ARG A 375 -8.47 9.26 19.21
N PHE A 376 -9.60 9.11 18.53
CA PHE A 376 -10.52 10.21 18.21
C PHE A 376 -11.92 9.92 18.73
N GLU A 377 -12.69 10.97 19.01
CA GLU A 377 -14.04 10.87 19.58
C GLU A 377 -15.13 10.56 18.55
N GLU A 378 -14.79 10.63 17.26
CA GLU A 378 -15.73 10.38 16.17
C GLU A 378 -16.24 8.93 16.20
N ALA A 379 -17.52 8.73 15.90
CA ALA A 379 -18.16 7.43 15.98
C ALA A 379 -17.48 6.35 15.11
N ALA A 380 -16.89 6.76 13.99
CA ALA A 380 -16.04 5.95 13.13
C ALA A 380 -15.03 6.85 12.41
N TYR A 381 -13.78 6.41 12.34
CA TYR A 381 -12.69 7.12 11.68
C TYR A 381 -11.64 6.14 11.16
N ALA A 382 -10.84 6.59 10.20
CA ALA A 382 -9.60 5.96 9.78
C ALA A 382 -8.42 6.66 10.48
N LEU A 383 -7.49 5.88 11.01
CA LEU A 383 -6.24 6.33 11.61
C LEU A 383 -5.14 5.37 11.17
N GLY A 384 -4.02 5.92 10.74
CA GLY A 384 -2.84 5.14 10.33
C GLY A 384 -1.55 5.94 10.47
N LEU A 385 -0.44 5.22 10.52
CA LEU A 385 0.90 5.80 10.49
C LEU A 385 1.12 6.42 9.08
N ALA A 386 1.82 7.55 9.02
CA ALA A 386 2.05 8.28 7.77
C ALA A 386 3.52 8.25 7.31
N GLY A 387 4.32 7.37 7.91
CA GLY A 387 5.73 7.17 7.56
C GLY A 387 6.64 8.35 7.91
N GLY A 388 7.88 8.23 7.47
CA GLY A 388 9.00 9.15 7.69
C GLY A 388 10.31 8.40 7.40
N TYR A 389 11.41 9.13 7.20
CA TYR A 389 12.72 8.50 6.97
C TYR A 389 13.57 8.46 8.24
N GLU A 390 13.51 9.49 9.09
CA GLU A 390 14.33 9.52 10.31
C GLU A 390 13.87 8.51 11.37
N PHE A 391 14.77 7.60 11.74
CA PHE A 391 14.64 6.70 12.90
C PHE A 391 14.78 7.43 14.25
N ASP A 392 15.80 8.29 14.35
CA ASP A 392 16.12 9.05 15.56
C ASP A 392 15.38 10.39 15.55
N THR A 393 14.06 10.31 15.80
CA THR A 393 13.19 11.48 15.84
C THR A 393 12.17 11.37 16.98
N PRO A 394 11.85 12.48 17.67
CA PRO A 394 10.78 12.48 18.67
C PRO A 394 9.38 12.61 18.04
N PHE A 395 9.28 12.75 16.71
CA PHE A 395 8.02 13.02 16.02
C PHE A 395 7.47 11.81 15.29
N LEU A 396 6.26 11.40 15.65
CA LEU A 396 5.44 10.49 14.84
C LEU A 396 4.62 11.30 13.84
N ARG A 397 4.57 10.86 12.57
CA ARG A 397 3.55 11.32 11.62
C ARG A 397 2.40 10.33 11.55
N PHE A 398 1.18 10.81 11.69
CA PHE A 398 -0.01 9.99 11.48
C PHE A 398 -1.06 10.74 10.65
N ALA A 399 -1.87 9.96 9.94
CA ALA A 399 -2.99 10.46 9.16
C ALA A 399 -4.32 10.05 9.80
N VAL A 400 -5.27 10.98 9.84
CA VAL A 400 -6.63 10.73 10.31
C VAL A 400 -7.64 11.30 9.33
N SER A 401 -8.75 10.58 9.15
CA SER A 401 -9.94 11.08 8.45
C SER A 401 -11.19 10.37 8.99
N SER A 402 -12.36 10.92 8.73
CA SER A 402 -13.63 10.23 8.96
C SER A 402 -14.49 10.37 7.72
N PRO A 403 -15.60 9.61 7.57
CA PRO A 403 -16.43 9.70 6.37
C PRO A 403 -16.92 11.13 6.08
N ALA A 404 -17.06 11.97 7.11
CA ALA A 404 -17.46 13.37 7.01
C ALA A 404 -16.31 14.38 7.05
N ARG A 405 -15.07 13.99 7.38
CA ARG A 405 -13.93 14.92 7.52
C ARG A 405 -12.75 14.52 6.63
N PRO A 406 -12.28 15.42 5.74
CA PRO A 406 -11.11 15.19 4.89
C PRO A 406 -9.85 14.80 5.68
N ARG A 407 -8.92 14.16 4.98
CA ARG A 407 -7.67 13.66 5.57
C ARG A 407 -6.84 14.81 6.16
N ARG A 408 -6.30 14.58 7.35
CA ARG A 408 -5.30 15.45 8.00
C ARG A 408 -4.08 14.64 8.38
N ILE A 409 -2.90 15.23 8.18
CA ILE A 409 -1.62 14.68 8.63
C ILE A 409 -1.11 15.54 9.77
N PHE A 410 -0.72 14.90 10.87
CA PHE A 410 -0.16 15.56 12.04
C PHE A 410 1.28 15.09 12.29
N ALA A 411 2.14 16.01 12.72
CA ALA A 411 3.33 15.68 13.50
C ALA A 411 2.91 15.60 14.97
N TYR A 412 3.40 14.58 15.67
CA TYR A 412 3.07 14.33 17.06
C TYR A 412 4.36 14.12 17.84
N GLN A 413 4.63 15.02 18.77
CA GLN A 413 5.77 14.89 19.67
C GLN A 413 5.45 13.79 20.69
N MET A 414 6.12 12.64 20.59
CA MET A 414 5.78 11.41 21.31
C MET A 414 5.95 11.51 22.84
N GLN A 415 6.84 12.37 23.33
CA GLN A 415 7.03 12.66 24.75
C GLN A 415 6.03 13.70 25.29
N SER A 416 5.96 14.89 24.68
CA SER A 416 5.13 16.00 25.19
C SER A 416 3.65 15.85 24.83
N ARG A 417 3.34 15.00 23.85
CA ARG A 417 2.00 14.75 23.30
C ARG A 417 1.42 15.93 22.54
N GLU A 418 2.25 16.92 22.23
CA GLU A 418 1.88 18.05 21.40
C GLU A 418 1.68 17.61 19.95
N ARG A 419 0.68 18.22 19.32
CA ARG A 419 0.23 17.84 17.98
C ARG A 419 0.21 19.07 17.09
N SER A 420 0.91 19.00 15.96
CA SER A 420 0.97 20.05 14.95
C SER A 420 0.37 19.56 13.64
N LEU A 421 -0.58 20.32 13.07
CA LEU A 421 -1.18 19.99 11.78
C LEU A 421 -0.16 20.31 10.67
N LEU A 422 0.26 19.29 9.92
CA LEU A 422 1.18 19.46 8.79
C LEU A 422 0.42 19.71 7.49
N GLN A 423 -0.70 19.01 7.31
CA GLN A 423 -1.49 19.10 6.09
C GLN A 423 -2.95 18.78 6.36
N GLN A 424 -3.83 19.49 5.67
CA GLN A 424 -5.24 19.15 5.53
C GLN A 424 -5.58 19.03 4.06
N GLN A 425 -6.27 17.94 3.69
CA GLN A 425 -6.82 17.76 2.36
C GLN A 425 -7.88 18.84 2.11
N GLU A 426 -7.64 19.65 1.09
CA GLU A 426 -8.60 20.63 0.60
C GLU A 426 -9.55 19.99 -0.41
N ILE A 427 -10.81 20.44 -0.39
CA ILE A 427 -11.85 20.07 -1.36
C ILE A 427 -12.24 21.37 -2.08
N PRO A 428 -11.75 21.61 -3.31
CA PRO A 428 -11.87 22.92 -3.98
C PRO A 428 -13.30 23.41 -4.18
N SER A 429 -14.23 22.49 -4.42
CA SER A 429 -15.68 22.77 -4.50
C SER A 429 -16.33 23.12 -3.15
N GLY A 430 -15.56 23.10 -2.06
CA GLY A 430 -16.03 23.29 -0.69
C GLY A 430 -16.47 21.97 -0.05
N HIS A 431 -16.26 21.88 1.26
CA HIS A 431 -16.76 20.78 2.07
C HIS A 431 -16.94 21.24 3.51
N ASP A 432 -18.16 21.11 4.03
CA ASP A 432 -18.46 21.40 5.42
C ASP A 432 -18.85 20.10 6.15
N PRO A 433 -17.99 19.56 7.03
CA PRO A 433 -18.30 18.37 7.81
C PRO A 433 -19.60 18.46 8.62
N ALA A 434 -20.05 19.66 9.00
CA ALA A 434 -21.28 19.83 9.77
C ALA A 434 -22.54 19.49 8.98
N GLN A 435 -22.46 19.44 7.64
CA GLN A 435 -23.57 19.05 6.78
C GLN A 435 -23.78 17.53 6.70
N TYR A 436 -22.90 16.76 7.33
CA TYR A 436 -22.92 15.30 7.31
C TYR A 436 -22.97 14.75 8.72
N GLN A 437 -23.55 13.56 8.86
CA GLN A 437 -23.50 12.78 10.09
C GLN A 437 -22.88 11.42 9.80
N VAL A 438 -22.08 10.94 10.77
CA VAL A 438 -21.51 9.59 10.74
C VAL A 438 -22.12 8.81 11.88
N ARG A 439 -22.77 7.69 11.56
CA ARG A 439 -23.33 6.76 12.55
C ARG A 439 -22.57 5.46 12.50
N ARG A 440 -22.35 4.87 13.66
CA ARG A 440 -21.83 3.52 13.78
C ARG A 440 -22.88 2.63 14.43
N LEU A 441 -23.29 1.60 13.71
CA LEU A 441 -24.28 0.63 14.15
C LEU A 441 -23.62 -0.73 14.35
N LEU A 442 -24.27 -1.60 15.12
CA LEU A 442 -23.93 -3.02 15.23
C LEU A 442 -25.16 -3.82 14.82
N ALA A 443 -25.02 -4.66 13.79
CA ALA A 443 -26.09 -5.52 13.31
C ALA A 443 -25.81 -6.98 13.70
N PRO A 444 -26.77 -7.72 14.28
CA PRO A 444 -26.59 -9.12 14.57
C PRO A 444 -26.58 -9.96 13.28
N ALA A 445 -25.57 -10.80 13.12
CA ALA A 445 -25.52 -11.84 12.11
C ALA A 445 -26.38 -13.06 12.52
N LYS A 446 -26.56 -14.03 11.61
CA LYS A 446 -27.38 -15.23 11.85
C LYS A 446 -26.90 -16.08 13.03
N ASP A 447 -25.62 -16.00 13.36
CA ASP A 447 -24.95 -16.69 14.48
C ASP A 447 -24.90 -15.85 15.77
N GLY A 448 -25.49 -14.65 15.78
CA GLY A 448 -25.50 -13.73 16.90
C GLY A 448 -24.28 -12.81 17.01
N GLN A 449 -23.28 -12.92 16.12
CA GLN A 449 -22.13 -12.00 16.11
C GLN A 449 -22.55 -10.59 15.71
N MET A 450 -21.95 -9.58 16.32
CA MET A 450 -22.28 -8.18 16.08
C MET A 450 -21.37 -7.58 15.00
N VAL A 451 -21.93 -7.30 13.82
CA VAL A 451 -21.21 -6.76 12.67
C VAL A 451 -21.28 -5.23 12.69
N PRO A 452 -20.13 -4.52 12.76
CA PRO A 452 -20.11 -3.07 12.73
C PRO A 452 -20.43 -2.51 11.33
N ILE A 453 -21.29 -1.49 11.29
CA ILE A 453 -21.68 -0.78 10.07
C ILE A 453 -21.38 0.71 10.28
N THR A 454 -20.63 1.31 9.37
CA THR A 454 -20.44 2.77 9.34
C THR A 454 -21.35 3.35 8.27
N ILE A 455 -22.18 4.32 8.66
CA ILE A 455 -23.12 5.02 7.79
C ILE A 455 -22.72 6.48 7.72
N LEU A 456 -22.54 6.99 6.50
CA LEU A 456 -22.44 8.41 6.19
C LEU A 456 -23.76 8.85 5.56
N SER A 457 -24.34 9.93 6.04
CA SER A 457 -25.49 10.57 5.41
C SER A 457 -25.41 12.09 5.56
N ARG A 458 -26.28 12.82 4.87
CA ARG A 458 -26.57 14.21 5.21
C ARG A 458 -27.05 14.33 6.67
N ALA A 459 -26.72 15.44 7.32
CA ALA A 459 -27.13 15.73 8.69
C ALA A 459 -28.66 15.90 8.82
N ASP A 460 -29.32 16.38 7.77
CA ASP A 460 -30.79 16.55 7.68
C ASP A 460 -31.53 15.32 7.10
N CYS A 461 -30.83 14.19 6.92
CA CYS A 461 -31.44 12.94 6.44
C CYS A 461 -32.54 12.44 7.40
N LYS A 462 -33.74 12.21 6.86
CA LYS A 462 -34.90 11.68 7.61
C LYS A 462 -34.82 10.17 7.72
N LEU A 463 -34.87 9.62 8.92
CA LEU A 463 -34.80 8.16 9.14
C LEU A 463 -36.19 7.50 9.12
N ASP A 464 -36.94 7.68 8.03
CA ASP A 464 -38.30 7.15 7.85
C ASP A 464 -38.37 5.95 6.87
N GLY A 465 -37.22 5.46 6.40
CA GLY A 465 -37.12 4.32 5.49
C GLY A 465 -37.32 4.65 4.01
N THR A 466 -37.40 5.93 3.63
CA THR A 466 -37.64 6.34 2.24
C THR A 466 -36.37 6.70 1.45
N ASN A 467 -35.23 6.90 2.11
CA ASN A 467 -33.98 7.24 1.42
C ASN A 467 -33.39 6.01 0.69
N PRO A 468 -32.79 6.21 -0.49
CA PRO A 468 -31.95 5.18 -1.11
C PRO A 468 -30.73 4.88 -0.22
N LEU A 469 -30.19 3.67 -0.31
CA LEU A 469 -28.99 3.26 0.43
C LEU A 469 -28.07 2.47 -0.49
N LEU A 470 -26.79 2.84 -0.53
CA LEU A 470 -25.73 2.01 -1.08
C LEU A 470 -24.97 1.31 0.07
N LEU A 471 -25.15 0.00 0.19
CA LEU A 471 -24.39 -0.82 1.12
C LEU A 471 -23.17 -1.43 0.43
N TYR A 472 -21.97 -1.06 0.88
CA TYR A 472 -20.71 -1.58 0.37
C TYR A 472 -20.08 -2.58 1.34
N GLY A 473 -19.55 -3.68 0.81
CA GLY A 473 -18.83 -4.72 1.55
C GLY A 473 -17.75 -5.37 0.70
N TYR A 474 -16.66 -5.79 1.35
CA TYR A 474 -15.55 -6.51 0.72
C TYR A 474 -15.45 -7.94 1.26
N GLY A 475 -14.94 -8.12 2.49
CA GLY A 475 -15.10 -9.36 3.25
C GLY A 475 -14.11 -10.49 2.94
N ALA A 476 -12.90 -10.19 2.48
CA ALA A 476 -11.85 -11.19 2.21
C ALA A 476 -10.45 -10.72 2.65
N TYR A 477 -9.51 -11.65 2.74
CA TYR A 477 -8.06 -11.44 2.94
C TYR A 477 -7.66 -10.69 4.23
N GLY A 478 -8.50 -10.71 5.27
CA GLY A 478 -8.27 -9.89 6.49
C GLY A 478 -8.37 -8.38 6.25
N HIS A 479 -8.69 -7.94 5.02
CA HIS A 479 -8.72 -6.53 4.65
C HIS A 479 -9.89 -5.81 5.32
N SER A 480 -9.56 -4.86 6.18
CA SER A 480 -10.55 -4.07 6.90
C SER A 480 -10.94 -2.80 6.15
N LEU A 481 -12.25 -2.56 6.02
CA LEU A 481 -12.77 -1.34 5.44
C LEU A 481 -12.63 -0.16 6.40
N ALA A 482 -11.58 0.64 6.22
CA ALA A 482 -11.34 1.83 7.03
C ALA A 482 -12.48 2.85 6.87
N ALA A 483 -12.95 3.42 7.98
CA ALA A 483 -13.95 4.49 8.00
C ALA A 483 -13.33 5.86 7.63
N GLY A 484 -12.69 5.93 6.46
CA GLY A 484 -12.00 7.12 5.97
C GLY A 484 -12.87 7.98 5.06
N PHE A 485 -12.42 9.21 4.84
CA PHE A 485 -13.04 10.14 3.91
C PHE A 485 -12.89 9.69 2.46
N SER A 486 -13.91 9.95 1.64
CA SER A 486 -13.84 9.82 0.18
C SER A 486 -14.78 10.83 -0.44
N SER A 487 -14.23 11.76 -1.22
CA SER A 487 -14.99 12.80 -1.90
C SER A 487 -15.95 12.25 -2.96
N HIS A 488 -15.65 11.07 -3.53
CA HIS A 488 -16.51 10.41 -4.52
C HIS A 488 -17.88 10.02 -3.96
N ARG A 489 -17.97 9.73 -2.65
CA ARG A 489 -19.25 9.37 -2.00
C ARG A 489 -20.20 10.56 -1.91
N LEU A 490 -19.69 11.80 -1.92
CA LEU A 490 -20.49 13.00 -1.77
C LEU A 490 -21.48 13.18 -2.92
N SER A 491 -21.13 12.78 -4.15
CA SER A 491 -22.08 12.81 -5.28
C SER A 491 -23.34 11.97 -5.04
N LEU A 492 -23.27 10.93 -4.20
CA LEU A 492 -24.43 10.14 -3.79
C LEU A 492 -25.11 10.76 -2.56
N VAL A 493 -24.34 11.05 -1.52
CA VAL A 493 -24.85 11.55 -0.24
C VAL A 493 -25.55 12.90 -0.38
N ASP A 494 -24.99 13.81 -1.19
CA ASP A 494 -25.59 15.14 -1.45
C ASP A 494 -26.91 15.05 -2.22
N ARG A 495 -27.20 13.89 -2.85
CA ARG A 495 -28.47 13.58 -3.52
C ARG A 495 -29.45 12.83 -2.61
N GLY A 496 -29.17 12.73 -1.31
CA GLY A 496 -30.07 12.13 -0.31
C GLY A 496 -29.92 10.62 -0.14
N MET A 497 -28.79 10.04 -0.56
CA MET A 497 -28.43 8.64 -0.26
C MET A 497 -27.79 8.46 1.11
#